data_AF-A0A524A5J5-F1
#
_entry.id   AF-A0A524A5J5-F1
#
_cell.length_a   1.000
_cell.length_b   1.000
_cell.length_c   1.000
_cell.angle_alpha   90.00
_cell.angle_beta   90.00
_cell.angle_gamma   90.00
#
_symmetry.space_group_name_H-M   'P 1'
#
loop_
_entity.id
_entity.type
_entity.pdbx_description
1 polymer ?
#
loop_
_entity_poly.entity_id
_entity_poly.type
_entity_poly.pdbx_seq_one_letter_code
_entity_poly.pdbx_strand_id
1 'polypeptide(L)'
;MSRLRTFIIVFVVTYIPLSILIGYFEFRKGEVTRRPMINPYTQDTLEATIRMNHGLLKYINRDVEEATDQVEESLAILQRWKKED
;
A
#
# COMPACT_ATOMS: atom_id res chain seq x y z
N MET A 1 -18.87 -41.87 5.89
CA MET A 1 -17.94 -40.79 5.51
C MET A 1 -17.14 -40.37 6.74
N SER A 2 -15.82 -40.28 6.65
CA SER A 2 -14.96 -39.88 7.79
C SER A 2 -15.24 -38.43 8.19
N ARG A 3 -15.45 -38.17 9.48
CA ARG A 3 -15.71 -36.83 10.05
C ARG A 3 -14.64 -35.80 9.62
N LEU A 4 -13.41 -36.27 9.37
CA LEU A 4 -12.31 -35.47 8.86
C LEU A 4 -12.57 -34.89 7.46
N ARG A 5 -13.19 -35.67 6.55
CA ARG A 5 -13.53 -35.18 5.20
C ARG A 5 -14.60 -34.10 5.25
N THR A 6 -15.61 -34.27 6.09
CA THR A 6 -16.66 -33.25 6.28
C THR A 6 -16.07 -31.97 6.86
N PHE A 7 -15.16 -32.07 7.84
CA PHE A 7 -14.46 -30.91 8.39
C PHE A 7 -13.65 -30.15 7.34
N ILE A 8 -12.84 -30.86 6.53
CA ILE A 8 -12.03 -30.23 5.47
C ILE A 8 -12.92 -29.52 4.45
N ILE A 9 -14.01 -30.16 4.01
CA ILE A 9 -14.92 -29.56 3.03
C ILE A 9 -15.58 -28.31 3.61
N VAL A 10 -16.10 -28.38 4.84
CA VAL A 10 -16.73 -27.23 5.49
C VAL A 10 -15.72 -26.10 5.71
N PHE A 11 -14.51 -26.41 6.16
CA PHE A 11 -13.43 -25.44 6.35
C PHE A 11 -13.08 -24.73 5.04
N VAL A 12 -12.89 -25.48 3.95
CA VAL A 12 -12.57 -24.90 2.63
C VAL A 12 -13.72 -24.02 2.12
N VAL A 13 -14.96 -24.49 2.23
CA VAL A 13 -16.16 -23.75 1.76
C VAL A 13 -16.44 -22.50 2.58
N THR A 14 -16.04 -22.44 3.85
CA THR A 14 -16.19 -21.22 4.67
C THR A 14 -14.98 -20.30 4.57
N TYR A 15 -13.78 -20.85 4.59
CA TYR A 15 -12.55 -20.07 4.63
C TYR A 15 -12.23 -19.38 3.30
N ILE A 16 -12.42 -20.06 2.16
CA ILE A 16 -12.11 -19.49 0.85
C ILE A 16 -13.00 -18.27 0.53
N PRO A 17 -14.33 -18.33 0.66
CA PRO A 17 -15.19 -17.17 0.40
C PRO A 17 -14.92 -16.01 1.37
N LEU A 18 -14.65 -16.31 2.64
CA LEU A 18 -14.33 -15.30 3.64
C LEU A 18 -13.02 -14.57 3.29
N SER A 19 -11.99 -15.32 2.88
CA SER A 19 -10.70 -14.77 2.47
C SER A 19 -10.82 -13.90 1.22
N ILE A 20 -11.63 -14.30 0.25
CA ILE A 20 -11.93 -13.52 -0.95
C ILE A 20 -12.69 -12.23 -0.59
N LEU A 21 -13.64 -12.31 0.35
CA LEU A 21 -14.38 -11.14 0.83
C LEU A 21 -13.48 -10.14 1.55
N ILE A 22 -12.59 -10.60 2.42
CA ILE A 22 -11.60 -9.76 3.11
C ILE A 22 -10.69 -9.09 2.07
N GLY A 23 -10.12 -9.87 1.14
CA GLY A 23 -9.27 -9.33 0.08
C GLY A 23 -10.00 -8.32 -0.82
N TYR A 24 -11.29 -8.56 -1.13
CA TYR A 24 -12.11 -7.60 -1.90
C TYR A 24 -12.39 -6.32 -1.11
N PHE A 25 -12.63 -6.40 0.20
CA PHE A 25 -12.83 -5.23 1.06
C PHE A 25 -11.55 -4.40 1.20
N GLU A 26 -10.40 -5.03 1.41
CA GLU A 26 -9.09 -4.36 1.43
C GLU A 26 -8.76 -3.73 0.08
N PHE A 27 -9.11 -4.40 -1.04
CA PHE A 27 -8.96 -3.85 -2.39
C PHE A 27 -9.82 -2.62 -2.62
N ARG A 28 -11.08 -2.65 -2.18
CA ARG A 28 -12.02 -1.55 -2.35
C ARG A 28 -11.68 -0.33 -1.48
N LYS A 29 -10.98 -0.54 -0.36
CA LYS A 29 -10.42 0.53 0.47
C LYS A 29 -9.13 1.15 -0.09
N GLY A 30 -8.61 0.63 -1.21
CA GLY A 30 -7.32 1.05 -1.76
C GLY A 30 -6.13 0.62 -0.90
N GLU A 31 -6.32 -0.30 0.06
CA GLU A 31 -5.28 -0.77 0.98
C GLU A 31 -4.35 -1.80 0.32
N VAL A 32 -4.67 -2.31 -0.87
CA VAL A 32 -3.88 -3.37 -1.55
C VAL A 32 -2.60 -2.82 -2.21
N THR A 33 -2.44 -1.50 -2.32
CA THR A 33 -1.12 -0.89 -2.59
C THR A 33 -0.24 -0.86 -1.33
N ARG A 34 -0.80 -1.09 -0.14
CA ARG A 34 -0.06 -1.17 1.11
C ARG A 34 0.38 -2.60 1.39
N ARG A 35 1.70 -2.79 1.53
CA ARG A 35 2.26 -4.10 1.89
C ARG A 35 1.85 -4.34 3.35
N PRO A 36 0.94 -5.28 3.67
CA PRO A 36 0.33 -5.37 5.00
C PRO A 36 1.34 -5.70 6.12
N MET A 37 2.55 -6.15 5.78
CA MET A 37 3.63 -6.42 6.74
C MET A 37 4.51 -5.20 7.07
N ILE A 38 4.36 -4.07 6.38
CA ILE A 38 5.21 -2.88 6.57
C ILE A 38 4.41 -1.82 7.32
N ASN A 39 5.01 -1.24 8.37
CA ASN A 39 4.42 -0.13 9.12
C ASN A 39 4.00 0.99 8.12
N PRO A 40 2.76 1.53 8.20
CA PRO A 40 2.28 2.60 7.33
C PRO A 40 3.25 3.78 7.22
N TYR A 41 3.90 4.17 8.32
CA TYR A 41 4.94 5.20 8.33
C TYR A 41 6.15 4.81 7.46
N THR A 42 6.64 3.59 7.60
CA THR A 42 7.77 3.06 6.81
C THR A 42 7.42 2.93 5.33
N GLN A 43 6.17 2.61 5.01
CA GLN A 43 5.73 2.56 3.63
C GLN A 43 5.62 3.97 3.00
N ASP A 44 4.98 4.90 3.70
CA ASP A 44 4.80 6.27 3.21
C ASP A 44 6.15 7.00 3.08
N THR A 45 7.11 6.75 4.00
CA THR A 45 8.48 7.27 3.89
C THR A 45 9.26 6.67 2.72
N LEU A 46 9.08 5.37 2.44
CA LEU A 46 9.67 4.74 1.27
C LEU A 46 9.10 5.33 -0.02
N GLU A 47 7.78 5.53 -0.09
CA GLU A 47 7.13 6.15 -1.24
C GLU A 47 7.59 7.60 -1.45
N ALA A 48 7.67 8.39 -0.38
CA ALA A 48 8.21 9.75 -0.43
C ALA A 48 9.67 9.76 -0.95
N THR A 49 10.49 8.80 -0.50
CA THR A 49 11.89 8.68 -0.95
C THR A 49 11.98 8.33 -2.44
N ILE A 50 11.12 7.42 -2.93
CA ILE A 50 11.06 7.05 -4.35
C ILE A 50 10.65 8.27 -5.19
N ARG A 51 9.61 9.00 -4.79
CA ARG A 51 9.15 10.21 -5.48
C ARG A 51 10.22 11.29 -5.51
N MET A 52 10.94 11.51 -4.41
CA MET A 52 12.05 12.45 -4.36
C MET A 52 13.15 12.10 -5.37
N ASN A 53 13.53 10.82 -5.46
CA ASN A 53 14.52 10.38 -6.45
C ASN A 53 14.03 10.53 -7.90
N HIS A 54 12.74 10.27 -8.15
CA HIS A 54 12.12 10.54 -9.45
C HIS A 54 12.11 12.03 -9.80
N GLY A 55 11.80 12.90 -8.84
CA GLY A 55 11.88 14.35 -8.99
C GLY A 55 13.30 14.81 -9.34
N LEU A 56 14.32 14.28 -8.66
CA LEU A 56 15.72 14.57 -8.98
C LEU A 56 16.10 14.13 -10.41
N LEU A 57 15.65 12.95 -10.86
CA LEU A 57 15.87 12.48 -12.22
C LEU A 57 15.19 13.39 -13.26
N LYS A 58 13.96 13.83 -13.00
CA LYS A 58 13.24 14.78 -13.87
C LYS A 58 13.93 16.14 -13.93
N TYR A 59 14.45 16.61 -12.79
CA TYR A 59 15.23 17.85 -12.72
C TYR A 59 16.51 17.76 -13.57
N ILE A 60 17.23 16.62 -13.52
CA ILE A 60 18.39 16.35 -14.38
C ILE A 60 18.00 16.37 -15.87
N ASN A 61 16.81 15.86 -16.20
CA ASN A 61 16.26 15.86 -17.56
C ASN A 61 15.69 17.23 -18.00
N ARG A 62 15.87 18.29 -17.19
CA ARG A 62 15.35 19.65 -17.40
C ARG A 62 13.82 19.77 -17.38
N ASP A 63 13.12 18.75 -16.89
CA ASP A 63 11.70 18.81 -16.63
C ASP A 63 11.47 19.34 -15.21
N VAL A 64 11.66 20.66 -15.05
CA VAL A 64 11.70 21.31 -13.74
C VAL A 64 10.31 21.39 -13.12
N GLU A 65 9.27 21.61 -13.91
CA GLU A 65 7.88 21.70 -13.43
C GLU A 65 7.46 20.36 -12.82
N GLU A 66 7.62 19.27 -13.57
CA GLU A 66 7.24 17.95 -13.10
C GLU A 66 8.16 17.41 -12.00
N ALA A 67 9.42 17.88 -11.93
CA ALA A 67 10.31 17.61 -10.80
C ALA A 67 9.84 18.29 -9.51
N THR A 68 9.36 19.53 -9.61
CA THR A 68 8.93 20.32 -8.45
C THR A 68 7.66 19.72 -7.84
N ASP A 69 6.71 19.31 -8.69
CA ASP A 69 5.48 18.63 -8.27
C ASP A 69 5.78 17.33 -7.50
N GLN A 70 6.69 16.51 -8.00
CA GLN A 70 7.09 15.24 -7.34
C GLN A 70 7.75 15.48 -5.98
N VAL A 71 8.53 16.56 -5.85
CA VAL A 71 9.14 16.93 -4.58
C VAL A 71 8.09 17.46 -3.60
N GLU A 72 7.15 18.30 -4.05
CA GLU A 72 6.09 18.85 -3.21
C GLU A 72 5.15 17.76 -2.67
N GLU A 73 4.76 16.81 -3.52
CA GLU A 73 3.98 15.64 -3.10
C GLU A 73 4.72 14.79 -2.07
N SER A 74 6.03 14.57 -2.26
CA SER A 74 6.85 13.83 -1.29
C SER A 74 6.89 14.53 0.08
N LEU A 75 6.98 15.87 0.08
CA LEU A 75 6.98 16.67 1.30
C LEU A 75 5.61 16.63 1.99
N ALA A 76 4.51 16.66 1.24
CA ALA A 76 3.16 16.58 1.79
C ALA A 76 2.91 15.25 2.51
N ILE A 77 3.43 14.13 1.96
CA ILE A 77 3.35 12.81 2.60
C ILE A 77 4.11 12.80 3.93
N LEU A 78 5.34 13.33 3.96
CA LEU A 78 6.15 13.40 5.17
C LEU A 78 5.57 14.35 6.24
N GLN A 79 4.99 15.48 5.82
CA GLN A 79 4.37 16.44 6.73
C GLN A 79 3.11 15.90 7.43
N ARG A 80 2.39 14.97 6.79
CA ARG A 80 1.22 14.32 7.40
C ARG A 80 1.57 13.66 8.73
N TRP A 81 2.68 12.93 8.75
CA TRP A 81 3.18 12.25 9.94
C TRP A 81 3.78 13.21 10.97
N LYS A 82 4.39 14.33 10.53
CA LYS A 82 4.90 15.37 11.45
C LYS A 82 3.79 16.07 12.25
N LYS A 83 2.55 16.09 11.76
CA LYS A 83 1.40 16.66 12.47
C LYS A 83 0.75 15.68 13.47
N GLU A 84 1.11 14.40 13.40
CA GLU A 84 0.56 13.36 14.28
C GLU A 84 1.41 13.12 15.54
N ASP A 85 2.61 13.71 15.62
CA ASP A 85 3.47 13.81 16.82
C ASP A 85 3.20 15.10 17.61
#